data_AF-A0A271M117-F1
#
_entry.id   AF-A0A271M117-F1
#
_cell.length_a   1.000
_cell.length_b   1.000
_cell.length_c   1.000
_cell.angle_alpha   90.00
_cell.angle_beta   90.00
_cell.angle_gamma   90.00
#
_symmetry.space_group_name_H-M   'P 1'
#
loop_
_entity.id
_entity.type
_entity.pdbx_description
1 polymer ?
#
loop_
_entity_poly.entity_id
_entity_poly.type
_entity_poly.pdbx_seq_one_letter_code
_entity_poly.pdbx_strand_id
1 'polypeptide(L)'
;MSDAIVHLVILIPFLIFAIALSKGKGAFLLAGYNTMPEHKKEKYNEAELCQFMSKIMYGICLSLLLWALSELFNRQILFIIGLILFVSLIVFALVYANTGNRFKK
;
A
#
# COMPACT_ATOMS: atom_id res chain seq x y z
N MET A 1 -21.97 7.38 -10.84
CA MET A 1 -21.01 6.96 -11.89
C MET A 1 -19.71 7.78 -11.86
N SER A 2 -19.77 9.10 -11.76
CA SER A 2 -18.58 9.96 -11.64
C SER A 2 -17.64 9.52 -10.50
N ASP A 3 -18.21 9.15 -9.34
CA ASP A 3 -17.42 8.78 -8.17
C ASP A 3 -16.68 7.45 -8.36
N ALA A 4 -17.28 6.46 -9.03
CA ALA A 4 -16.60 5.21 -9.37
C ALA A 4 -15.36 5.45 -10.26
N ILE A 5 -15.46 6.39 -11.21
CA ILE A 5 -14.35 6.75 -12.10
C ILE A 5 -13.20 7.34 -11.29
N VAL A 6 -13.48 8.22 -10.33
CA VAL A 6 -12.45 8.81 -9.45
C VAL A 6 -11.66 7.72 -8.73
N HIS A 7 -12.35 6.74 -8.13
CA HIS A 7 -11.71 5.62 -7.45
C HIS A 7 -10.81 4.79 -8.38
N LEU A 8 -11.27 4.50 -9.60
CA LEU A 8 -10.51 3.74 -10.59
C LEU A 8 -9.29 4.52 -11.11
N VAL A 9 -9.42 5.83 -11.33
CA VAL A 9 -8.29 6.68 -11.74
C VAL A 9 -7.21 6.72 -10.66
N ILE A 10 -7.61 6.83 -9.38
CA ILE A 10 -6.68 6.79 -8.25
C ILE A 10 -6.06 5.40 -8.09
N LEU A 11 -6.78 4.31 -8.40
CA LEU A 11 -6.26 2.96 -8.29
C LEU A 11 -5.06 2.71 -9.21
N ILE A 12 -5.04 3.27 -10.41
CA ILE A 12 -3.99 3.04 -11.42
C ILE A 12 -2.56 3.33 -10.88
N PRO A 13 -2.23 4.53 -10.37
CA PRO A 13 -0.89 4.80 -9.84
C PRO A 13 -0.54 3.91 -8.64
N PHE A 14 -1.50 3.61 -7.77
CA PHE A 14 -1.28 2.70 -6.63
C PHE A 14 -0.94 1.28 -7.12
N LEU A 15 -1.61 0.80 -8.16
CA LEU A 15 -1.33 -0.50 -8.75
C LEU A 15 0.05 -0.54 -9.42
N ILE A 16 0.43 0.54 -10.13
CA ILE A 16 1.78 0.68 -10.69
C ILE A 16 2.83 0.63 -9.58
N PHE A 17 2.62 1.34 -8.47
CA PHE A 17 3.51 1.30 -7.30
C PHE A 17 3.57 -0.09 -6.67
N ALA A 18 2.43 -0.78 -6.52
CA ALA A 18 2.40 -2.14 -6.00
C ALA A 18 3.23 -3.10 -6.86
N ILE A 19 3.09 -3.03 -8.18
CA ILE A 19 3.83 -3.86 -9.15
C ILE A 19 5.32 -3.52 -9.17
N ALA A 20 5.68 -2.24 -9.04
CA ALA A 20 7.08 -1.83 -9.00
C ALA A 20 7.78 -2.38 -7.75
N LEU A 21 7.15 -2.20 -6.57
CA LEU A 21 7.68 -2.63 -5.28
C LEU A 21 7.71 -4.15 -5.11
N SER A 22 6.79 -4.89 -5.74
CA SER A 22 6.71 -6.35 -5.62
C SER A 22 7.93 -7.08 -6.18
N LYS A 23 8.69 -6.41 -7.06
CA LYS A 23 9.98 -6.89 -7.58
C LYS A 23 11.13 -6.78 -6.57
N GLY A 24 10.85 -6.34 -5.33
CA GLY A 24 11.87 -6.07 -4.31
C GLY A 24 12.76 -4.87 -4.65
N LYS A 25 12.26 -3.96 -5.49
CA LYS A 25 12.98 -2.78 -5.99
C LYS A 25 12.14 -1.53 -5.77
N GLY A 26 12.79 -0.37 -5.78
CA GLY A 26 12.09 0.92 -5.75
C GLY A 26 11.90 1.50 -4.35
N ALA A 27 12.76 1.14 -3.39
CA ALA A 27 12.69 1.73 -2.05
C ALA A 27 12.90 3.25 -2.03
N PHE A 28 13.47 3.83 -3.09
CA PHE A 28 13.54 5.29 -3.26
C PHE A 28 12.15 5.96 -3.30
N LEU A 29 11.08 5.22 -3.65
CA LEU A 29 9.70 5.71 -3.58
C LEU A 29 9.18 5.77 -2.13
N LEU A 30 9.83 5.08 -1.19
CA LEU A 30 9.46 5.06 0.21
C LEU A 30 10.14 6.23 0.92
N ALA A 31 9.38 7.30 1.18
CA ALA A 31 9.92 8.54 1.74
C ALA A 31 10.81 8.33 2.98
N GLY A 32 10.42 7.44 3.90
CA GLY A 32 11.21 7.13 5.10
C GLY A 32 12.55 6.44 4.81
N TYR A 33 12.64 5.65 3.74
CA TYR A 33 13.89 5.06 3.28
C TYR A 33 14.70 6.06 2.46
N ASN A 34 14.06 6.81 1.56
CA ASN A 34 14.72 7.77 0.67
C ASN A 34 15.41 8.91 1.43
N THR A 35 14.80 9.38 2.51
CA THR A 35 15.34 10.44 3.39
C THR A 35 16.36 9.94 4.41
N MET A 36 16.55 8.62 4.50
CA MET A 36 17.49 8.02 5.44
C MET A 36 18.94 8.21 4.98
N PRO A 37 19.91 8.52 5.87
CA PRO A 37 21.32 8.52 5.54
C PRO A 37 21.81 7.17 5.00
N GLU A 38 22.77 7.18 4.08
CA GLU A 38 23.25 5.97 3.39
C GLU A 38 23.73 4.87 4.34
N HIS A 39 24.54 5.25 5.35
CA HIS A 39 25.02 4.32 6.40
C HIS A 39 23.91 3.65 7.22
N LYS A 40 22.69 4.22 7.24
CA LYS A 40 21.53 3.59 7.88
C LYS A 40 20.77 2.72 6.89
N LYS A 41 20.64 3.10 5.62
CA LYS A 41 20.02 2.28 4.56
C LYS A 41 20.71 0.93 4.41
N GLU A 42 22.05 0.90 4.51
CA GLU A 42 22.84 -0.34 4.42
C GLU A 42 22.42 -1.42 5.45
N LYS A 43 21.83 -0.99 6.58
CA LYS A 43 21.35 -1.87 7.66
C LYS A 43 19.99 -2.47 7.38
N TYR A 44 19.30 -2.08 6.31
CA TYR A 44 17.98 -2.58 5.97
C TYR A 44 18.03 -3.61 4.83
N ASN A 45 17.13 -4.59 4.90
CA ASN A 45 16.81 -5.45 3.78
C ASN A 45 15.81 -4.71 2.87
N GLU A 46 16.34 -4.04 1.84
CA GLU A 46 15.55 -3.26 0.89
C GLU A 46 14.48 -4.09 0.18
N ALA A 47 14.83 -5.31 -0.22
CA ALA A 47 13.94 -6.19 -0.96
C ALA A 47 12.73 -6.61 -0.11
N GLU A 48 12.96 -7.01 1.14
CA GLU A 48 11.88 -7.36 2.07
C GLU A 48 10.99 -6.17 2.40
N LEU A 49 11.58 -4.98 2.61
CA LEU A 49 10.83 -3.75 2.85
C LEU A 49 9.93 -3.41 1.66
N CYS A 50 10.45 -3.48 0.43
CA CYS A 50 9.68 -3.23 -0.79
C CYS A 50 8.56 -4.26 -0.97
N GLN A 51 8.86 -5.55 -0.81
CA GLN A 51 7.87 -6.62 -0.94
C GLN A 51 6.78 -6.55 0.14
N PHE A 52 7.12 -6.12 1.35
CA PHE A 52 6.13 -5.83 2.38
C PHE A 52 5.22 -4.68 1.94
N MET A 53 5.81 -3.55 1.54
CA MET A 53 5.05 -2.38 1.13
C MET A 53 4.18 -2.65 -0.10
N SER A 54 4.63 -3.50 -1.03
CA SER A 54 3.82 -3.89 -2.19
C SER A 54 2.56 -4.64 -1.78
N LYS A 55 2.62 -5.52 -0.76
CA LYS A 55 1.44 -6.24 -0.24
C LYS A 55 0.43 -5.27 0.37
N ILE A 56 0.90 -4.28 1.13
CA ILE A 56 0.06 -3.20 1.65
C ILE A 56 -0.59 -2.43 0.50
N MET A 57 0.18 -2.08 -0.53
CA MET A 57 -0.30 -1.33 -1.69
C MET A 57 -1.34 -2.11 -2.50
N TYR A 58 -1.17 -3.43 -2.69
CA TYR A 58 -2.18 -4.29 -3.31
C TYR A 58 -3.48 -4.33 -2.48
N GLY A 59 -3.38 -4.38 -1.15
CA GLY A 59 -4.54 -4.32 -0.28
C GLY A 59 -5.28 -2.97 -0.36
N ILE A 60 -4.55 -1.87 -0.49
CA ILE A 60 -5.14 -0.55 -0.76
C ILE A 60 -5.84 -0.53 -2.13
N CYS A 61 -5.22 -1.09 -3.18
CA CYS A 61 -5.86 -1.22 -4.49
C CYS A 61 -7.17 -2.01 -4.41
N LEU A 62 -7.21 -3.10 -3.65
CA LEU A 62 -8.43 -3.88 -3.41
C LEU A 62 -9.49 -3.04 -2.69
N SER A 63 -9.09 -2.23 -1.71
CA SER A 63 -10.02 -1.33 -1.00
C SER A 63 -10.65 -0.29 -1.94
N LEU A 64 -9.83 0.33 -2.81
CA LEU A 64 -10.30 1.27 -3.83
C LEU A 64 -11.22 0.59 -4.86
N LEU A 65 -10.91 -0.65 -5.25
CA LEU A 65 -11.76 -1.44 -6.12
C LEU A 65 -13.13 -1.71 -5.47
N LEU A 66 -13.16 -2.08 -4.19
CA LEU A 66 -14.41 -2.30 -3.46
C LEU A 66 -15.26 -1.03 -3.37
N TRP A 67 -14.64 0.15 -3.21
CA TRP A 67 -15.35 1.43 -3.26
C TRP A 67 -15.93 1.72 -4.64
N ALA A 68 -15.16 1.50 -5.72
CA ALA A 68 -15.67 1.62 -7.08
C ALA A 68 -16.84 0.66 -7.34
N LEU A 69 -16.75 -0.58 -6.88
CA LEU A 69 -17.83 -1.58 -7.01
C LEU A 69 -19.06 -1.23 -6.15
N SER A 70 -18.86 -0.65 -4.97
CA SER A 70 -19.95 -0.13 -4.13
C SER A 70 -20.83 0.85 -4.91
N GLU A 71 -20.19 1.79 -5.62
CA GLU A 71 -20.87 2.79 -6.45
C GLU A 71 -21.52 2.18 -7.69
N LEU A 72 -20.85 1.26 -8.37
CA LEU A 72 -21.37 0.62 -9.58
C LEU A 72 -22.59 -0.27 -9.30
N PHE A 73 -22.61 -0.94 -8.15
CA PHE A 73 -23.70 -1.85 -7.77
C PHE A 73 -24.68 -1.26 -6.76
N ASN A 74 -24.47 -0.02 -6.31
CA ASN A 74 -25.23 0.64 -5.25
C ASN A 74 -25.33 -0.22 -3.97
N ARG A 75 -24.20 -0.81 -3.55
CA ARG A 75 -24.10 -1.72 -2.40
C ARG A 75 -23.15 -1.16 -1.35
N GLN A 76 -23.70 -0.36 -0.43
CA GLN A 76 -22.95 0.27 0.66
C GLN A 76 -22.09 -0.69 1.51
N ILE A 77 -22.46 -1.96 1.60
CA ILE A 77 -21.66 -2.96 2.31
C ILE A 77 -20.26 -3.15 1.71
N LEU A 78 -20.11 -2.99 0.39
CA LEU A 78 -18.79 -3.04 -0.28
C LEU A 78 -17.91 -1.87 0.16
N PHE A 79 -18.50 -0.68 0.30
CA PHE A 79 -17.79 0.49 0.83
C PHE A 79 -17.29 0.25 2.26
N ILE A 80 -18.15 -0.27 3.13
CA ILE A 80 -17.81 -0.56 4.53
C ILE A 80 -16.67 -1.60 4.62
N ILE A 81 -16.75 -2.68 3.84
CA ILE A 81 -15.69 -3.70 3.79
C ILE A 81 -14.37 -3.08 3.30
N GLY A 82 -14.42 -2.29 2.23
CA GLY A 82 -13.25 -1.58 1.71
C GLY A 82 -12.64 -0.61 2.74
N LEU A 83 -13.49 0.09 3.50
CA LEU A 83 -13.04 1.03 4.53
C LEU A 83 -12.36 0.31 5.71
N ILE A 84 -12.96 -0.77 6.21
CA ILE A 84 -12.38 -1.59 7.27
C ILE A 84 -11.03 -2.16 6.83
N LEU A 85 -10.96 -2.69 5.60
CA LEU A 85 -9.72 -3.22 5.03
C LEU A 85 -8.64 -2.15 4.93
N PHE A 86 -8.97 -0.98 4.37
CA PHE A 86 -8.04 0.14 4.20
C PHE A 86 -7.43 0.61 5.52
N VAL A 87 -8.27 0.87 6.53
CA VAL A 87 -7.82 1.32 7.86
C VAL A 87 -6.98 0.23 8.53
N SER A 88 -7.41 -1.03 8.46
CA SER A 88 -6.69 -2.16 9.05
C SER A 88 -5.30 -2.33 8.44
N LEU A 89 -5.17 -2.18 7.12
CA LEU A 89 -3.89 -2.26 6.41
C LEU A 89 -2.93 -1.13 6.81
N ILE A 90 -3.43 0.10 6.98
CA ILE A 90 -2.61 1.23 7.43
C ILE A 90 -2.11 0.98 8.85
N VAL A 91 -3.01 0.62 9.78
CA VAL A 91 -2.65 0.33 11.16
C VAL A 91 -1.64 -0.82 11.23
N PHE A 92 -1.91 -1.91 10.51
CA PHE A 92 -1.00 -3.04 10.41
C PHE A 92 0.37 -2.64 9.86
N ALA A 93 0.41 -1.86 8.76
CA ALA A 93 1.65 -1.40 8.17
C ALA A 93 2.47 -0.54 9.14
N LEU A 94 1.82 0.39 9.85
CA LEU A 94 2.46 1.24 10.85
C LEU A 94 3.02 0.41 12.00
N VAL A 95 2.23 -0.49 12.59
CA VAL A 95 2.69 -1.32 13.72
C VAL A 95 3.80 -2.26 13.27
N TYR A 96 3.61 -2.99 12.18
CA TYR A 96 4.56 -4.00 11.72
C TYR A 96 5.89 -3.41 11.29
N ALA A 97 5.88 -2.27 10.58
CA ALA A 97 7.11 -1.65 10.10
C ALA A 97 7.93 -0.96 11.18
N ASN A 98 7.27 -0.49 12.26
CA ASN A 98 7.94 0.27 13.32
C ASN A 98 8.28 -0.58 14.56
N THR A 99 7.87 -1.85 14.63
CA THR A 99 8.15 -2.73 15.77
C THR A 99 9.09 -3.87 15.39
N GLY A 100 9.86 -4.38 16.36
CA GLY A 100 10.61 -5.63 16.19
C GLY A 100 11.75 -5.62 15.15
N ASN A 101 12.19 -4.45 14.67
CA ASN A 101 13.29 -4.32 13.70
C ASN A 101 13.11 -5.20 12.43
N ARG A 102 11.88 -5.42 11.98
CA ARG A 102 11.50 -6.46 10.98
C ARG A 102 12.24 -6.42 9.65
N PHE A 103 12.74 -5.25 9.25
CA PHE A 103 13.41 -5.05 7.96
C PHE A 103 14.89 -4.72 8.10
N LYS A 104 15.47 -4.87 9.29
CA LYS A 104 16.93 -4.78 9.46
C LYS A 104 17.57 -6.10 9.05
N LYS A 105 18.77 -6.01 8.50
CA LYS A 105 19.64 -7.18 8.27
C LYS A 105 20.13 -7.77 9.59
#